data_AF-A0A0C4DSV1-F1
#
_entry.id   AF-A0A0C4DSV1-F1
#
_cell.length_a   1.000
_cell.length_b   1.000
_cell.length_c   1.000
_cell.angle_alpha   90.00
_cell.angle_beta   90.00
_cell.angle_gamma   90.00
#
_symmetry.space_group_name_H-M   'P 1'
#
loop_
_entity.id
_entity.type
_entity.pdbx_description
1 polymer ?
#
loop_
_entity_poly.entity_id
_entity_poly.type
_entity_poly.pdbx_seq_one_letter_code
_entity_poly.pdbx_strand_id
1 'polypeptide(L)'
;MPPRLQCPKAAASLIHQTQHSTRSQRRLILPILGAVAPTPPDLVAPARRRYATAASLRNVAGLQLPADYVPPTQPPSARRPDTRKSQLLRAYTAMLRSTPLTLVFQHNNLTSQEWAAVRRELRMALANVPAPPAADGGPAPVDITEYIKLQVVRTRIFDQALKIVEFFDPKGPVSGTATEAALKGGYTHDLSMAVYKQVSAVDVDNLPADSMYGQLGPLLVGPVALLTFPAVSPAHLAAALSVLAPSPPAYPAPTRKKSPGYYDLTTQSALHKLLLVGGRVENRVFDNDGVRWVGSIEGGRDGLRAQLVHMLQNAGLGLTSALEGTGKSVWFALEGRRTMLEDEAKGPEETKKEG
;
A
#
# COMPACT_ATOMS: atom_id res chain seq x y z
N MET A 1 43.25 49.70 -23.85
CA MET A 1 44.16 49.27 -22.77
C MET A 1 43.41 49.29 -21.44
N PRO A 2 42.89 48.16 -20.95
CA PRO A 2 42.53 47.97 -19.53
C PRO A 2 43.55 47.05 -18.81
N PRO A 3 43.69 47.13 -17.47
CA PRO A 3 44.77 46.47 -16.74
C PRO A 3 44.59 44.96 -16.54
N ARG A 4 45.70 44.23 -16.52
CA ARG A 4 45.77 42.78 -16.27
C ARG A 4 45.74 42.49 -14.76
N LEU A 5 44.76 41.74 -14.29
CA LEU A 5 44.76 41.18 -12.94
C LEU A 5 45.64 39.91 -12.90
N GLN A 6 46.56 39.85 -11.94
CA GLN A 6 47.47 38.72 -11.74
C GLN A 6 46.85 37.70 -10.78
N CYS A 7 46.82 36.42 -11.17
CA CYS A 7 46.47 35.32 -10.28
C CYS A 7 47.74 34.67 -9.71
N PRO A 8 47.93 34.56 -8.39
CA PRO A 8 49.02 33.80 -7.81
C PRO A 8 48.76 32.28 -7.92
N LYS A 9 49.82 31.52 -8.25
CA LYS A 9 49.81 30.05 -8.26
C LYS A 9 50.40 29.51 -6.95
N ALA A 10 49.70 28.59 -6.30
CA ALA A 10 50.25 27.58 -5.39
C ALA A 10 49.36 26.33 -5.51
N ALA A 11 49.81 25.19 -6.04
CA ALA A 11 50.79 24.27 -5.45
C ALA A 11 50.31 23.81 -4.05
N ALA A 12 49.43 22.81 -3.94
CA ALA A 12 49.72 21.38 -4.07
C ALA A 12 50.57 20.79 -2.93
N SER A 13 49.91 20.41 -1.83
CA SER A 13 50.24 19.23 -1.00
C SER A 13 49.21 19.10 0.14
N LEU A 14 48.57 17.93 0.25
CA LEU A 14 47.91 17.39 1.46
C LEU A 14 47.30 16.02 1.13
N ILE A 15 48.18 15.03 0.99
CA ILE A 15 47.85 13.59 0.97
C ILE A 15 48.78 12.94 2.00
N HIS A 16 48.28 11.88 2.67
CA HIS A 16 48.85 11.18 3.83
C HIS A 16 48.70 11.86 5.20
N GLN A 17 47.73 11.34 5.98
CA GLN A 17 48.01 10.76 7.30
C GLN A 17 46.83 9.90 7.76
N THR A 18 46.89 8.60 7.47
CA THR A 18 45.95 7.58 7.96
C THR A 18 46.72 6.32 8.35
N GLN A 19 47.40 6.35 9.50
CA GLN A 19 48.00 5.15 10.08
C GLN A 19 47.83 5.08 11.60
N HIS A 20 47.32 3.92 12.01
CA HIS A 20 47.54 3.21 13.27
C HIS A 20 47.51 3.98 14.61
N SER A 21 46.46 3.73 15.39
CA SER A 21 46.60 3.61 16.85
C SER A 21 46.09 2.24 17.30
N THR A 22 46.81 1.63 18.23
CA THR A 22 46.74 0.20 18.54
C THR A 22 46.09 -0.10 19.88
N ARG A 23 45.15 -1.05 19.85
CA ARG A 23 45.07 -2.18 20.80
C ARG A 23 45.42 -1.88 22.27
N SER A 24 44.52 -1.19 22.99
CA SER A 24 44.55 -1.18 24.46
C SER A 24 43.96 -2.50 24.99
N GLN A 25 44.83 -3.44 25.39
CA GLN A 25 44.47 -4.58 26.23
C GLN A 25 44.99 -4.33 27.64
N ARG A 26 44.11 -4.01 28.59
CA ARG A 26 44.43 -4.15 30.03
C ARG A 26 43.68 -5.35 30.60
N ARG A 27 44.48 -6.29 31.10
CA ARG A 27 44.05 -7.51 31.78
C ARG A 27 43.41 -7.14 33.12
N LEU A 28 42.30 -7.77 33.46
CA LEU A 28 41.90 -7.93 34.86
C LEU A 28 42.09 -9.40 35.23
N ILE A 29 42.77 -9.61 36.36
CA ILE A 29 43.10 -10.93 36.91
C ILE A 29 41.99 -11.29 37.90
N LEU A 30 41.47 -12.51 37.80
CA LEU A 30 40.53 -13.11 38.74
C LEU A 30 41.16 -14.40 39.30
N PRO A 31 41.27 -14.57 40.63
CA PRO A 31 41.71 -15.83 41.23
C PRO A 31 40.56 -16.85 41.26
N ILE A 32 40.91 -18.14 41.16
CA ILE A 32 40.00 -19.28 41.21
C ILE A 32 40.19 -20.04 42.54
N LEU A 33 39.12 -20.16 43.31
CA LEU A 33 38.85 -21.13 44.39
C LEU A 33 37.31 -21.09 44.60
N GLY A 34 36.55 -22.15 44.87
CA GLY A 34 36.88 -23.58 44.96
C GLY A 34 35.75 -24.33 45.69
N ALA A 35 34.85 -25.00 44.93
CA ALA A 35 33.86 -26.02 45.33
C ALA A 35 32.83 -25.74 46.46
N VAL A 36 31.55 -26.09 46.19
CA VAL A 36 30.70 -27.09 46.89
C VAL A 36 29.22 -26.86 46.50
N ALA A 37 28.49 -27.93 46.17
CA ALA A 37 27.05 -27.94 45.92
C ALA A 37 26.31 -28.59 47.13
N PRO A 38 25.00 -28.35 47.30
CA PRO A 38 24.01 -29.21 46.61
C PRO A 38 22.72 -28.50 46.12
N THR A 39 21.92 -29.25 45.35
CA THR A 39 20.58 -28.95 44.78
C THR A 39 19.45 -29.42 45.75
N PRO A 40 18.12 -29.41 45.42
CA PRO A 40 17.30 -28.83 44.32
C PRO A 40 16.10 -27.99 44.91
N PRO A 41 14.89 -27.80 44.31
CA PRO A 41 14.39 -27.99 42.94
C PRO A 41 13.66 -26.76 42.30
N ASP A 42 13.25 -26.95 41.04
CA ASP A 42 12.17 -26.29 40.28
C ASP A 42 11.91 -24.77 40.35
N LEU A 43 12.13 -24.10 39.21
CA LEU A 43 11.11 -23.24 38.56
C LEU A 43 11.53 -22.94 37.09
N VAL A 44 10.56 -23.00 36.17
CA VAL A 44 10.81 -22.92 34.72
C VAL A 44 11.12 -21.49 34.27
N ALA A 45 12.37 -21.24 33.83
CA ALA A 45 12.79 -19.97 33.26
C ALA A 45 12.69 -19.97 31.71
N PRO A 46 12.25 -18.87 31.06
CA PRO A 46 12.01 -18.84 29.63
C PRO A 46 13.31 -18.90 28.81
N ALA A 47 13.30 -19.73 27.76
CA ALA A 47 14.44 -19.95 26.88
C ALA A 47 14.86 -18.67 26.14
N ARG A 48 15.97 -18.04 26.57
CA ARG A 48 16.62 -16.95 25.81
C ARG A 48 17.05 -17.47 24.44
N ARG A 49 16.39 -17.00 23.37
CA ARG A 49 16.83 -17.21 21.98
C ARG A 49 18.25 -16.67 21.80
N ARG A 50 19.23 -17.57 21.75
CA ARG A 50 20.62 -17.24 21.39
C ARG A 50 20.70 -17.15 19.87
N TYR A 51 20.82 -15.94 19.33
CA TYR A 51 21.21 -15.76 17.93
C TYR A 51 22.65 -16.24 17.76
N ALA A 52 22.90 -17.09 16.76
CA ALA A 52 24.25 -17.55 16.44
C ALA A 52 25.07 -16.38 15.90
N THR A 53 26.01 -15.88 16.71
CA THR A 53 27.04 -14.95 16.24
C THR A 53 28.04 -15.73 15.38
N ALA A 54 28.31 -15.24 14.17
CA ALA A 54 29.26 -15.86 13.26
C ALA A 54 30.70 -15.72 13.81
N ALA A 55 31.14 -16.72 14.58
CA ALA A 55 32.55 -16.86 14.92
C ALA A 55 33.35 -17.08 13.64
N SER A 56 34.34 -16.23 13.38
CA SER A 56 35.25 -16.40 12.23
C SER A 56 36.18 -17.58 12.51
N LEU A 57 35.76 -18.77 12.08
CA LEU A 57 36.57 -20.00 12.10
C LEU A 57 37.74 -19.88 11.10
N ARG A 58 38.77 -19.12 11.47
CA ARG A 58 40.04 -19.14 10.76
C ARG A 58 40.77 -20.43 11.12
N ASN A 59 41.02 -21.26 10.10
CA ASN A 59 41.83 -22.48 10.11
C ASN A 59 41.21 -23.73 10.77
N VAL A 60 40.13 -24.25 10.18
CA VAL A 60 39.89 -25.71 10.13
C VAL A 60 40.13 -26.15 8.68
N ALA A 61 41.27 -26.79 8.41
CA ALA A 61 41.84 -26.96 7.08
C ALA A 61 41.21 -28.10 6.23
N GLY A 62 39.87 -28.20 6.23
CA GLY A 62 39.14 -29.25 5.48
C GLY A 62 37.69 -28.94 5.12
N LEU A 63 37.14 -27.79 5.53
CA LEU A 63 35.78 -27.37 5.18
C LEU A 63 35.80 -26.18 4.23
N GLN A 64 36.34 -26.39 3.02
CA GLN A 64 36.17 -25.44 1.92
C GLN A 64 34.89 -25.77 1.17
N LEU A 65 34.01 -24.79 1.02
CA LEU A 65 32.86 -24.88 0.12
C LEU A 65 33.38 -24.96 -1.34
N PRO A 66 32.70 -25.69 -2.24
CA PRO A 66 33.03 -25.67 -3.67
C PRO A 66 33.10 -24.25 -4.22
N ALA A 67 34.00 -23.99 -5.17
CA ALA A 67 34.13 -22.66 -5.77
C ALA A 67 32.83 -22.18 -6.46
N ASP A 68 32.03 -23.13 -6.96
CA ASP A 68 30.74 -22.89 -7.62
C ASP A 68 29.56 -22.83 -6.62
N TYR A 69 29.81 -22.93 -5.31
CA TYR A 69 28.74 -22.90 -4.30
C TYR A 69 28.12 -21.50 -4.17
N VAL A 70 26.83 -21.40 -4.48
CA VAL A 70 26.03 -20.20 -4.29
C VAL A 70 25.12 -20.34 -3.06
N PRO A 71 25.10 -19.39 -2.11
CA PRO A 71 24.22 -19.49 -0.94
C PRO A 71 22.74 -19.41 -1.34
N PRO A 72 21.85 -20.26 -0.78
CA PRO A 72 20.42 -20.24 -1.10
C PRO A 72 19.73 -18.92 -0.74
N THR A 73 20.27 -18.19 0.25
CA THR A 73 19.80 -16.85 0.66
C THR A 73 20.38 -15.71 -0.18
N GLN A 74 21.40 -15.96 -1.00
CA GLN A 74 22.08 -14.97 -1.84
C GLN A 74 22.31 -15.51 -3.26
N PRO A 75 21.24 -15.72 -4.04
CA PRO A 75 21.35 -16.14 -5.44
C PRO A 75 22.05 -15.07 -6.31
N PRO A 76 22.57 -15.45 -7.50
CA PRO A 76 23.27 -14.56 -8.41
C PRO A 76 22.30 -13.49 -8.92
N SER A 77 22.71 -12.23 -8.83
CA SER A 77 21.86 -11.08 -9.11
C SER A 77 22.55 -10.10 -10.05
N ALA A 78 21.77 -9.43 -10.91
CA ALA A 78 22.23 -8.45 -11.90
C ALA A 78 22.91 -7.23 -11.26
N ARG A 79 22.59 -6.94 -10.00
CA ARG A 79 23.17 -5.86 -9.20
C ARG A 79 23.52 -6.38 -7.82
N ARG A 80 24.65 -5.94 -7.28
CA ARG A 80 25.15 -6.36 -5.96
C ARG A 80 24.06 -6.24 -4.88
N PRO A 81 23.80 -7.29 -4.07
CA PRO A 81 22.70 -7.31 -3.11
C PRO A 81 22.99 -6.52 -1.82
N ASP A 82 24.24 -6.13 -1.57
CA ASP A 82 24.65 -5.32 -0.43
C ASP A 82 24.20 -3.85 -0.52
N THR A 83 23.99 -3.32 -1.73
CA THR A 83 23.67 -1.90 -1.90
C THR A 83 22.27 -1.54 -1.41
N ARG A 84 22.11 -0.35 -0.81
CA ARG A 84 20.79 0.18 -0.45
C ARG A 84 19.82 0.23 -1.64
N LYS A 85 20.32 0.38 -2.88
CA LYS A 85 19.47 0.44 -4.09
C LYS A 85 18.76 -0.90 -4.36
N SER A 86 19.47 -2.01 -4.27
CA SER A 86 18.93 -3.36 -4.48
C SER A 86 17.99 -3.79 -3.35
N GLN A 87 18.30 -3.43 -2.10
CA GLN A 87 17.42 -3.70 -0.96
C GLN A 87 16.11 -2.89 -1.03
N LEU A 88 16.16 -1.61 -1.41
CA LEU A 88 14.94 -0.80 -1.63
C LEU A 88 14.10 -1.35 -2.79
N LEU A 89 14.73 -1.84 -3.87
CA LEU A 89 14.02 -2.44 -4.99
C LEU A 89 13.22 -3.67 -4.55
N ARG A 90 13.85 -4.60 -3.81
CA ARG A 90 13.19 -5.77 -3.21
C ARG A 90 12.05 -5.39 -2.24
N ALA A 91 12.26 -4.36 -1.42
CA ALA A 91 11.23 -3.89 -0.49
C ALA A 91 10.02 -3.30 -1.24
N TYR A 92 10.25 -2.51 -2.29
CA TYR A 92 9.18 -1.91 -3.08
C TYR A 92 8.44 -2.91 -3.96
N THR A 93 9.11 -3.90 -4.56
CA THR A 93 8.44 -4.98 -5.32
C THR A 93 7.60 -5.87 -4.41
N ALA A 94 8.12 -6.25 -3.23
CA ALA A 94 7.35 -6.99 -2.24
C ALA A 94 6.13 -6.20 -1.76
N MET A 95 6.31 -4.92 -1.41
CA MET A 95 5.23 -4.00 -1.03
C MET A 95 4.13 -3.95 -2.10
N LEU A 96 4.49 -3.62 -3.35
CA LEU A 96 3.58 -3.52 -4.50
C LEU A 96 2.79 -4.80 -4.84
N ARG A 97 3.29 -5.97 -4.42
CA ARG A 97 2.57 -7.25 -4.52
C ARG A 97 1.68 -7.53 -3.31
N SER A 98 2.10 -7.10 -2.13
CA SER A 98 1.36 -7.32 -0.86
C SER A 98 0.24 -6.31 -0.58
N THR A 99 0.31 -5.10 -1.14
CA THR A 99 -0.63 -4.01 -0.82
C THR A 99 -1.53 -3.72 -2.02
N PRO A 100 -2.78 -4.23 -2.06
CA PRO A 100 -3.69 -4.05 -3.19
C PRO A 100 -4.14 -2.59 -3.34
N LEU A 101 -4.14 -1.80 -2.26
CA LEU A 101 -4.50 -0.39 -2.26
C LEU A 101 -3.29 0.47 -1.85
N THR A 102 -2.90 1.41 -2.70
CA THR A 102 -1.82 2.37 -2.44
C THR A 102 -2.19 3.74 -2.98
N LEU A 103 -2.20 4.77 -2.12
CA LEU A 103 -2.39 6.16 -2.56
C LEU A 103 -1.04 6.86 -2.75
N VAL A 104 -0.96 7.70 -3.78
CA VAL A 104 0.24 8.42 -4.20
C VAL A 104 0.10 9.90 -3.81
N PHE A 105 0.98 10.36 -2.92
CA PHE A 105 1.04 11.73 -2.46
C PHE A 105 2.34 12.40 -2.93
N GLN A 106 2.25 13.56 -3.56
CA GLN A 106 3.40 14.44 -3.72
C GLN A 106 3.63 15.20 -2.41
N HIS A 107 4.88 15.35 -1.98
CA HIS A 107 5.20 15.99 -0.71
C HIS A 107 6.25 17.10 -0.88
N ASN A 108 5.92 18.33 -0.49
CA ASN A 108 6.81 19.47 -0.67
C ASN A 108 7.52 19.86 0.64
N ASN A 109 8.78 19.43 0.81
CA ASN A 109 9.67 19.87 1.89
C ASN A 109 9.08 19.83 3.32
N LEU A 110 8.41 18.72 3.68
CA LEU A 110 7.91 18.51 5.04
C LEU A 110 9.05 18.29 6.05
N THR A 111 8.93 18.91 7.22
CA THR A 111 9.85 18.70 8.35
C THR A 111 9.59 17.39 9.09
N SER A 112 10.52 16.95 9.94
CA SER A 112 10.34 15.73 10.75
C SER A 112 9.19 15.84 11.75
N GLN A 113 8.95 17.03 12.31
CA GLN A 113 7.84 17.32 13.21
C GLN A 113 6.49 17.25 12.48
N GLU A 114 6.41 17.86 11.29
CA GLU A 114 5.24 17.78 10.40
C GLU A 114 4.88 16.33 10.04
N TRP A 115 5.88 15.52 9.66
CA TRP A 115 5.66 14.08 9.40
C TRP A 115 5.18 13.31 10.65
N ALA A 116 5.66 13.67 11.84
CA ALA A 116 5.22 13.06 13.08
C ALA A 116 3.76 13.44 13.41
N ALA A 117 3.40 14.71 13.21
CA ALA A 117 2.05 15.23 13.41
C ALA A 117 1.03 14.57 12.47
N VAL A 118 1.28 14.56 11.15
CA VAL A 118 0.38 13.92 10.17
C VAL A 118 0.21 12.42 10.47
N ARG A 119 1.29 11.72 10.84
CA ARG A 119 1.20 10.29 11.24
C ARG A 119 0.52 10.07 12.58
N ARG A 120 0.45 11.06 13.48
CA ARG A 120 -0.33 11.01 14.72
C ARG A 120 -1.81 11.10 14.39
N GLU A 121 -2.23 12.13 13.65
CA GLU A 121 -3.63 12.33 13.26
C GLU A 121 -4.16 11.15 12.43
N LEU A 122 -3.37 10.62 11.48
CA LEU A 122 -3.74 9.42 10.73
C LEU A 122 -4.02 8.21 11.62
N ARG A 123 -3.15 7.92 12.60
CA ARG A 123 -3.38 6.79 13.52
C ARG A 123 -4.64 7.00 14.36
N MET A 124 -4.88 8.22 14.83
CA MET A 124 -6.10 8.54 15.56
C MET A 124 -7.35 8.40 14.69
N ALA A 125 -7.32 8.84 13.42
CA ALA A 125 -8.44 8.68 12.50
C ALA A 125 -8.71 7.21 12.14
N LEU A 126 -7.66 6.42 11.89
CA LEU A 126 -7.78 4.99 11.59
C LEU A 126 -8.27 4.18 12.80
N ALA A 127 -7.83 4.51 14.02
CA ALA A 127 -8.32 3.88 15.26
C ALA A 127 -9.79 4.24 15.59
N ASN A 128 -10.35 5.29 14.98
CA ASN A 128 -11.77 5.64 15.09
C ASN A 128 -12.66 4.87 14.10
N VAL A 129 -12.08 4.08 13.18
CA VAL A 129 -12.85 3.26 12.24
C VAL A 129 -13.41 2.04 12.99
N PRO A 130 -14.73 1.79 12.99
CA PRO A 130 -15.26 0.57 13.59
C PRO A 130 -14.70 -0.64 12.85
N ALA A 131 -14.20 -1.64 13.60
CA ALA A 131 -13.85 -2.92 13.02
C ALA A 131 -15.06 -3.49 12.27
N PRO A 132 -14.86 -4.14 11.11
CA PRO A 132 -15.98 -4.76 10.40
C PRO A 132 -16.66 -5.78 11.34
N PRO A 133 -18.00 -5.90 11.33
CA PRO A 133 -18.68 -6.89 12.15
C PRO A 133 -18.11 -8.27 11.82
N ALA A 134 -17.80 -9.05 12.85
CA ALA A 134 -17.37 -10.43 12.65
C ALA A 134 -18.51 -11.17 11.93
N ALA A 135 -18.23 -11.72 10.75
CA ALA A 135 -19.17 -12.60 10.08
C ALA A 135 -19.46 -13.80 10.98
N ASP A 136 -20.73 -14.18 11.13
CA ASP A 136 -21.18 -15.18 12.09
C ASP A 136 -20.34 -16.47 12.03
N GLY A 137 -19.62 -16.76 13.12
CA GLY A 137 -18.75 -17.94 13.27
C GLY A 137 -17.34 -17.84 12.67
N GLY A 138 -16.94 -16.73 12.06
CA GLY A 138 -15.59 -16.52 11.52
C GLY A 138 -14.54 -16.15 12.59
N PRO A 139 -13.24 -16.39 12.34
CA PRO A 139 -12.19 -15.83 13.19
C PRO A 139 -12.24 -14.30 13.17
N ALA A 140 -11.92 -13.67 14.30
CA ALA A 140 -12.00 -12.22 14.46
C ALA A 140 -11.22 -11.47 13.35
N PRO A 141 -11.75 -10.36 12.79
CA PRO A 141 -11.07 -9.59 11.76
C PRO A 141 -9.67 -9.17 12.21
N VAL A 142 -8.66 -9.43 11.36
CA VAL A 142 -7.29 -8.98 11.61
C VAL A 142 -7.27 -7.44 11.61
N ASP A 143 -6.73 -6.84 12.67
CA ASP A 143 -6.56 -5.39 12.73
C ASP A 143 -5.58 -4.93 11.63
N ILE A 144 -6.10 -4.07 10.75
CA ILE A 144 -5.37 -3.54 9.59
C ILE A 144 -4.61 -2.26 9.96
N THR A 145 -5.02 -1.58 11.04
CA THR A 145 -4.61 -0.20 11.36
C THR A 145 -3.09 -0.05 11.56
N GLU A 146 -2.44 -0.99 12.26
CA GLU A 146 -0.98 -0.98 12.48
C GLU A 146 -0.16 -1.12 11.19
N TYR A 147 -0.74 -1.75 10.17
CA TYR A 147 -0.08 -2.02 8.89
C TYR A 147 -0.26 -0.88 7.87
N ILE A 148 -1.24 0.00 8.06
CA ILE A 148 -1.47 1.18 7.22
C ILE A 148 -0.36 2.21 7.52
N LYS A 149 0.47 2.51 6.52
CA LYS A 149 1.71 3.29 6.70
C LYS A 149 1.88 4.36 5.63
N LEU A 150 2.10 5.59 6.07
CA LEU A 150 2.49 6.72 5.23
C LEU A 150 4.02 6.84 5.17
N GLN A 151 4.60 6.38 4.06
CA GLN A 151 6.05 6.23 3.88
C GLN A 151 6.59 7.04 2.70
N VAL A 152 7.76 7.65 2.86
CA VAL A 152 8.45 8.39 1.80
C VAL A 152 9.24 7.41 0.93
N VAL A 153 9.12 7.55 -0.39
CA VAL A 153 9.61 6.56 -1.36
C VAL A 153 10.59 7.19 -2.33
N ARG A 154 11.65 6.45 -2.69
CA ARG A 154 12.60 6.92 -3.72
C ARG A 154 12.03 6.61 -5.10
N THR A 155 11.36 7.61 -5.70
CA THR A 155 10.68 7.53 -7.01
C THR A 155 11.48 6.77 -8.08
N ARG A 156 12.74 7.14 -8.34
CA ARG A 156 13.59 6.44 -9.33
C ARG A 156 13.86 4.94 -9.09
N ILE A 157 13.62 4.41 -7.88
CA ILE A 157 13.69 2.96 -7.60
C ILE A 157 12.29 2.35 -7.63
N PHE A 158 11.28 3.10 -7.21
CA PHE A 158 9.88 2.68 -7.23
C PHE A 158 9.31 2.58 -8.66
N ASP A 159 9.70 3.48 -9.57
CA ASP A 159 9.49 3.40 -11.02
C ASP A 159 9.95 2.04 -11.58
N GLN A 160 11.18 1.63 -11.23
CA GLN A 160 11.73 0.34 -11.62
C GLN A 160 11.00 -0.84 -10.96
N ALA A 161 10.50 -0.66 -9.72
CA ALA A 161 9.69 -1.67 -9.05
C ALA A 161 8.33 -1.88 -9.73
N LEU A 162 7.69 -0.82 -10.25
CA LEU A 162 6.48 -0.94 -11.06
C LEU A 162 6.74 -1.72 -12.35
N LYS A 163 7.82 -1.39 -13.10
CA LYS A 163 8.20 -2.12 -14.31
C LYS A 163 8.41 -3.62 -14.04
N ILE A 164 9.06 -3.97 -12.94
CA ILE A 164 9.23 -5.37 -12.53
C ILE A 164 7.87 -6.01 -12.18
N VAL A 165 6.99 -5.31 -11.47
CA VAL A 165 5.70 -5.90 -11.06
C VAL A 165 4.75 -6.12 -12.24
N GLU A 166 4.89 -5.37 -13.34
CA GLU A 166 4.03 -5.47 -14.53
C GLU A 166 4.61 -6.35 -15.65
N PHE A 167 5.91 -6.20 -15.97
CA PHE A 167 6.51 -6.86 -17.14
C PHE A 167 7.30 -8.13 -16.84
N PHE A 168 7.54 -8.47 -15.56
CA PHE A 168 8.25 -9.70 -15.19
C PHE A 168 7.29 -10.86 -14.90
N ASP A 169 7.21 -11.80 -15.85
CA ASP A 169 6.56 -13.08 -15.63
C ASP A 169 7.53 -14.13 -15.08
N PRO A 170 7.37 -14.60 -13.82
CA PRO A 170 8.25 -15.64 -13.24
C PRO A 170 8.09 -17.02 -13.89
N LYS A 171 7.11 -17.18 -14.80
CA LYS A 171 6.88 -18.40 -15.60
C LYS A 171 7.46 -18.31 -17.01
N GLY A 172 8.01 -17.16 -17.41
CA GLY A 172 8.58 -16.95 -18.75
C GLY A 172 9.84 -17.78 -19.03
N PRO A 173 10.28 -17.85 -20.30
CA PRO A 173 11.43 -18.66 -20.70
C PRO A 173 12.72 -18.19 -20.01
N VAL A 174 13.25 -19.04 -19.12
CA VAL A 174 14.47 -18.76 -18.36
C VAL A 174 15.68 -18.79 -19.31
N SER A 175 16.21 -17.62 -19.64
CA SER A 175 17.37 -17.47 -20.52
C SER A 175 18.69 -17.66 -19.76
N GLY A 176 19.29 -18.85 -19.86
CA GLY A 176 20.68 -19.10 -19.46
C GLY A 176 20.94 -20.53 -19.01
N THR A 177 22.11 -21.06 -19.38
CA THR A 177 22.57 -22.42 -19.02
C THR A 177 22.54 -22.65 -17.53
N ALA A 178 22.12 -23.86 -17.19
CA ALA A 178 22.10 -24.41 -15.86
C ALA A 178 23.52 -24.42 -15.23
N THR A 179 24.43 -25.35 -15.49
CA THR A 179 24.21 -26.81 -15.40
C THR A 179 23.27 -27.19 -14.25
N GLU A 180 23.12 -26.31 -13.25
CA GLU A 180 22.03 -26.19 -12.28
C GLU A 180 21.13 -24.94 -12.49
N ALA A 181 19.99 -25.06 -13.19
CA ALA A 181 18.96 -24.01 -13.35
C ALA A 181 17.66 -24.15 -12.51
N ALA A 182 17.61 -24.43 -11.21
CA ALA A 182 18.62 -24.86 -10.25
C ALA A 182 18.21 -26.20 -9.61
N LEU A 183 18.22 -27.35 -10.30
CA LEU A 183 18.30 -27.64 -11.75
C LEU A 183 16.90 -27.57 -12.42
N LYS A 184 15.88 -27.10 -11.69
CA LYS A 184 14.45 -27.20 -12.06
C LYS A 184 13.60 -25.96 -11.78
N GLY A 185 14.22 -24.79 -11.63
CA GLY A 185 13.55 -23.51 -11.45
C GLY A 185 14.57 -22.37 -11.51
N GLY A 186 14.48 -21.54 -12.54
CA GLY A 186 15.41 -20.42 -12.75
C GLY A 186 15.34 -19.38 -11.63
N TYR A 187 16.31 -18.47 -11.59
CA TYR A 187 16.32 -17.38 -10.61
C TYR A 187 15.17 -16.37 -10.87
N THR A 188 14.02 -16.61 -10.25
CA THR A 188 12.78 -15.80 -10.38
C THR A 188 12.70 -14.59 -9.44
N HIS A 189 13.75 -14.31 -8.66
CA HIS A 189 13.78 -13.19 -7.72
C HIS A 189 14.00 -11.84 -8.43
N ASP A 190 13.46 -10.76 -7.86
CA ASP A 190 13.39 -9.40 -8.46
C ASP A 190 14.73 -8.74 -8.86
N LEU A 191 15.88 -9.31 -8.46
CA LEU A 191 17.21 -8.82 -8.84
C LEU A 191 17.93 -9.72 -9.83
N SER A 192 17.27 -10.75 -10.38
CA SER A 192 17.91 -11.71 -11.27
C SER A 192 18.27 -11.07 -12.62
N MET A 193 19.20 -11.72 -13.33
CA MET A 193 19.53 -11.32 -14.70
C MET A 193 18.35 -11.51 -15.67
N ALA A 194 17.41 -12.42 -15.40
CA ALA A 194 16.21 -12.59 -16.21
C ALA A 194 15.28 -11.37 -16.09
N VAL A 195 14.98 -10.94 -14.87
CA VAL A 195 14.22 -9.71 -14.60
C VAL A 195 14.88 -8.51 -15.28
N TYR A 196 16.19 -8.35 -15.11
CA TYR A 196 16.91 -7.21 -15.68
C TYR A 196 16.84 -7.19 -17.21
N LYS A 197 17.07 -8.33 -17.87
CA LYS A 197 16.97 -8.45 -19.34
C LYS A 197 15.56 -8.12 -19.83
N GLN A 198 14.52 -8.72 -19.24
CA GLN A 198 13.13 -8.47 -19.64
C GLN A 198 12.76 -7.00 -19.47
N VAL A 199 12.98 -6.41 -18.30
CA VAL A 199 12.68 -4.99 -18.04
C VAL A 199 13.53 -4.03 -18.90
N SER A 200 14.75 -4.42 -19.28
CA SER A 200 15.59 -3.61 -20.19
C SER A 200 15.18 -3.68 -21.66
N ALA A 201 14.40 -4.70 -22.05
CA ALA A 201 13.89 -4.90 -23.41
C ALA A 201 12.48 -4.31 -23.62
N VAL A 202 11.91 -3.66 -22.59
CA VAL A 202 10.62 -2.97 -22.70
C VAL A 202 10.82 -1.56 -23.26
N ASP A 203 10.35 -1.34 -24.49
CA ASP A 203 10.33 -0.03 -25.13
C ASP A 203 9.30 0.89 -24.47
N VAL A 204 9.79 1.79 -23.61
CA VAL A 204 8.95 2.68 -22.78
C VAL A 204 8.02 3.57 -23.62
N ASP A 205 8.44 3.95 -24.83
CA ASP A 205 7.73 4.89 -25.68
C ASP A 205 6.55 4.26 -26.46
N ASN A 206 6.51 2.93 -26.58
CA ASN A 206 5.51 2.17 -27.34
C ASN A 206 4.54 1.37 -26.45
N LEU A 207 4.39 1.78 -25.18
CA LEU A 207 3.52 1.08 -24.23
C LEU A 207 2.02 1.28 -24.53
N PRO A 208 1.17 0.26 -24.29
CA PRO A 208 -0.28 0.46 -24.26
C PRO A 208 -0.67 1.52 -23.22
N ALA A 209 -1.55 2.46 -23.59
CA ALA A 209 -2.03 3.51 -22.69
C ALA A 209 -2.81 2.96 -21.47
N ASP A 210 -3.32 1.73 -21.58
CA ASP A 210 -4.00 1.01 -20.49
C ASP A 210 -3.04 0.28 -19.53
N SER A 211 -1.72 0.33 -19.79
CA SER A 211 -0.72 -0.24 -18.88
C SER A 211 -0.67 0.53 -17.55
N MET A 212 -0.53 -0.19 -16.44
CA MET A 212 -0.48 0.38 -15.09
C MET A 212 0.73 1.32 -14.96
N TYR A 213 1.88 0.95 -15.54
CA TYR A 213 3.07 1.77 -15.61
C TYR A 213 2.87 3.01 -16.50
N GLY A 214 2.17 2.88 -17.64
CA GLY A 214 1.88 4.02 -18.51
C GLY A 214 1.08 5.11 -17.78
N GLN A 215 0.13 4.72 -16.93
CA GLN A 215 -0.72 5.64 -16.17
C GLN A 215 -0.03 6.17 -14.89
N LEU A 216 0.69 5.32 -14.13
CA LEU A 216 1.39 5.77 -12.91
C LEU A 216 2.74 6.46 -13.16
N GLY A 217 3.45 6.13 -14.23
CA GLY A 217 4.79 6.65 -14.54
C GLY A 217 4.88 8.18 -14.54
N PRO A 218 3.97 8.90 -15.24
CA PRO A 218 3.91 10.35 -15.21
C PRO A 218 3.67 10.95 -13.81
N LEU A 219 2.98 10.24 -12.93
CA LEU A 219 2.65 10.69 -11.57
C LEU A 219 3.84 10.55 -10.59
N LEU A 220 4.90 9.84 -10.98
CA LEU A 220 6.09 9.59 -10.13
C LEU A 220 7.22 10.61 -10.32
N VAL A 221 6.91 11.79 -10.87
CA VAL A 221 7.86 12.88 -11.03
C VAL A 221 8.01 13.68 -9.73
N GLY A 222 9.23 13.74 -9.20
CA GLY A 222 9.57 14.53 -8.01
C GLY A 222 9.63 13.74 -6.70
N PRO A 223 9.39 14.39 -5.54
CA PRO A 223 9.33 13.76 -4.22
C PRO A 223 7.93 13.20 -3.91
N VAL A 224 7.84 11.89 -3.68
CA VAL A 224 6.58 11.15 -3.53
C VAL A 224 6.58 10.29 -2.25
N ALA A 225 5.44 10.29 -1.57
CA ALA A 225 5.11 9.43 -0.45
C ALA A 225 3.93 8.54 -0.82
N LEU A 226 3.88 7.34 -0.24
CA LEU A 226 2.83 6.37 -0.45
C LEU A 226 2.09 6.11 0.86
N LEU A 227 0.76 6.07 0.80
CA LEU A 227 -0.07 5.50 1.85
C LEU A 227 -0.50 4.10 1.42
N THR A 228 0.08 3.08 2.04
CA THR A 228 -0.15 1.67 1.68
C THR A 228 -1.15 1.01 2.61
N PHE A 229 -2.10 0.27 2.05
CA PHE A 229 -3.10 -0.52 2.77
C PHE A 229 -2.95 -2.02 2.41
N PRO A 230 -2.89 -2.95 3.39
CA PRO A 230 -2.80 -4.40 3.12
C PRO A 230 -4.05 -5.02 2.51
N ALA A 231 -5.22 -4.39 2.67
CA ALA A 231 -6.49 -4.83 2.11
C ALA A 231 -7.32 -3.62 1.67
N VAL A 232 -8.21 -3.82 0.70
CA VAL A 232 -9.12 -2.77 0.22
C VAL A 232 -10.26 -2.61 1.22
N SER A 233 -10.19 -1.58 2.05
CA SER A 233 -11.23 -1.21 3.01
C SER A 233 -11.64 0.25 2.82
N PRO A 234 -12.79 0.52 2.16
CA PRO A 234 -13.29 1.87 1.95
C PRO A 234 -13.43 2.69 3.24
N ALA A 235 -13.81 2.08 4.36
CA ALA A 235 -13.91 2.77 5.66
C ALA A 235 -12.56 3.35 6.15
N HIS A 236 -11.47 2.57 6.03
CA HIS A 236 -10.12 3.04 6.36
C HIS A 236 -9.60 4.05 5.33
N LEU A 237 -9.97 3.90 4.07
CA LEU A 237 -9.67 4.84 2.98
C LEU A 237 -10.34 6.21 3.25
N ALA A 238 -11.63 6.22 3.58
CA ALA A 238 -12.41 7.40 3.93
C ALA A 238 -11.86 8.13 5.17
N ALA A 239 -11.51 7.39 6.22
CA ALA A 239 -10.85 7.96 7.39
C ALA A 239 -9.48 8.59 7.04
N ALA A 240 -8.70 7.97 6.15
CA ALA A 240 -7.45 8.57 5.68
C ALA A 240 -7.66 9.82 4.79
N LEU A 241 -8.65 9.82 3.89
CA LEU A 241 -8.98 10.96 3.03
C LEU A 241 -9.47 12.17 3.81
N SER A 242 -10.35 11.97 4.81
CA SER A 242 -10.82 13.07 5.67
C SER A 242 -9.70 13.78 6.45
N VAL A 243 -8.56 13.11 6.67
CA VAL A 243 -7.35 13.71 7.27
C VAL A 243 -6.41 14.31 6.22
N LEU A 244 -6.12 13.59 5.13
CA LEU A 244 -5.05 13.98 4.20
C LEU A 244 -5.51 14.86 3.03
N ALA A 245 -6.74 14.66 2.55
CA ALA A 245 -7.30 15.33 1.38
C ALA A 245 -8.81 15.59 1.58
N PRO A 246 -9.21 16.33 2.63
CA PRO A 246 -10.62 16.59 2.92
C PRO A 246 -11.30 17.25 1.73
N SER A 247 -12.47 16.74 1.38
CA SER A 247 -13.29 17.21 0.26
C SER A 247 -14.77 17.19 0.67
N PRO A 248 -15.25 18.25 1.34
CA PRO A 248 -16.65 18.40 1.66
C PRO A 248 -17.51 18.43 0.38
N PRO A 249 -18.70 17.81 0.35
CA PRO A 249 -19.40 17.16 1.46
C PRO A 249 -19.00 15.69 1.72
N ALA A 250 -18.38 15.00 0.75
CA ALA A 250 -18.13 13.55 0.83
C ALA A 250 -17.12 13.15 1.92
N TYR A 251 -16.06 13.95 2.10
CA TYR A 251 -15.02 13.73 3.11
C TYR A 251 -14.85 14.99 3.96
N PRO A 252 -15.71 15.21 4.98
CA PRO A 252 -15.56 16.34 5.89
C PRO A 252 -14.28 16.19 6.72
N ALA A 253 -13.55 17.28 6.90
CA ALA A 253 -12.42 17.33 7.83
C ALA A 253 -12.90 17.03 9.27
N PRO A 254 -12.08 16.35 10.10
CA PRO A 254 -12.49 15.98 11.45
C PRO A 254 -12.66 17.24 12.32
N THR A 255 -13.70 17.29 13.15
CA THR A 255 -14.12 18.54 13.82
C THR A 255 -13.16 18.99 14.92
N ARG A 256 -13.03 20.31 15.13
CA ARG A 256 -12.15 20.91 16.16
C ARG A 256 -12.34 20.34 17.57
N LYS A 257 -13.57 19.92 17.90
CA LYS A 257 -13.92 19.29 19.18
C LYS A 257 -13.46 17.83 19.29
N LYS A 258 -13.53 17.05 18.19
CA LYS A 258 -13.14 15.63 18.17
C LYS A 258 -11.63 15.44 18.05
N SER A 259 -10.95 16.30 17.29
CA SER A 259 -9.51 16.23 17.06
C SER A 259 -8.87 17.63 17.10
N PRO A 260 -8.54 18.17 18.29
CA PRO A 260 -7.88 19.47 18.39
C PRO A 260 -6.48 19.47 17.75
N GLY A 261 -5.75 18.34 17.82
CA GLY A 261 -4.41 18.17 17.22
C GLY A 261 -4.38 18.27 15.70
N TYR A 262 -5.52 18.07 15.02
CA TYR A 262 -5.64 18.28 13.58
C TYR A 262 -5.46 19.75 13.20
N TYR A 263 -5.94 20.68 14.05
CA TYR A 263 -5.89 22.12 13.83
C TYR A 263 -4.67 22.81 14.45
N ASP A 264 -3.66 22.03 14.85
CA ASP A 264 -2.35 22.57 15.21
C ASP A 264 -1.64 23.14 13.97
N LEU A 265 -0.83 24.18 14.17
CA LEU A 265 -0.08 24.85 13.12
C LEU A 265 0.88 23.89 12.41
N THR A 266 1.49 22.96 13.16
CA THR A 266 2.40 21.95 12.59
C THR A 266 1.67 21.00 11.66
N THR A 267 0.50 20.49 12.07
CA THR A 267 -0.34 19.61 11.26
C THR A 267 -0.87 20.33 10.02
N GLN A 268 -1.45 21.51 10.16
CA GLN A 268 -2.02 22.25 9.03
C GLN A 268 -0.95 22.65 8.00
N SER A 269 0.22 23.12 8.45
CA SER A 269 1.35 23.41 7.56
C SER A 269 1.81 22.16 6.79
N ALA A 270 1.79 20.98 7.42
CA ALA A 270 2.11 19.72 6.77
C ALA A 270 1.08 19.32 5.70
N LEU A 271 -0.22 19.46 6.01
CA LEU A 271 -1.32 19.10 5.10
C LEU A 271 -1.32 19.97 3.85
N HIS A 272 -1.07 21.28 3.97
CA HIS A 272 -0.92 22.16 2.80
C HIS A 272 0.27 21.82 1.88
N LYS A 273 1.23 21.02 2.35
CA LYS A 273 2.39 20.55 1.57
C LYS A 273 2.22 19.13 1.01
N LEU A 274 1.11 18.45 1.32
CA LEU A 274 0.77 17.11 0.84
C LEU A 274 -0.34 17.22 -0.20
N LEU A 275 -0.03 16.81 -1.43
CA LEU A 275 -1.00 16.77 -2.53
C LEU A 275 -1.29 15.32 -2.88
N LEU A 276 -2.56 14.92 -2.83
CA LEU A 276 -3.00 13.65 -3.42
C LEU A 276 -2.91 13.78 -4.95
N VAL A 277 -2.19 12.85 -5.58
CA VAL A 277 -2.02 12.82 -7.05
C VAL A 277 -2.91 11.75 -7.68
N GLY A 278 -3.08 10.63 -6.99
CA GLY A 278 -3.95 9.53 -7.41
C GLY A 278 -3.72 8.30 -6.54
N GLY A 279 -4.13 7.13 -7.02
CA GLY A 279 -3.92 5.85 -6.33
C GLY A 279 -3.96 4.65 -7.25
N ARG A 280 -3.57 3.50 -6.70
CA ARG A 280 -3.71 2.17 -7.30
C ARG A 280 -4.63 1.34 -6.40
N VAL A 281 -5.61 0.68 -7.00
CA VAL A 281 -6.51 -0.28 -6.36
C VAL A 281 -6.56 -1.53 -7.23
N GLU A 282 -6.14 -2.68 -6.69
CA GLU A 282 -6.26 -4.01 -7.32
C GLU A 282 -5.78 -4.06 -8.79
N ASN A 283 -4.60 -3.49 -9.02
CA ASN A 283 -3.91 -3.36 -10.31
C ASN A 283 -4.50 -2.35 -11.31
N ARG A 284 -5.56 -1.62 -10.93
CA ARG A 284 -6.05 -0.45 -11.69
C ARG A 284 -5.54 0.84 -11.07
N VAL A 285 -5.31 1.83 -11.92
CA VAL A 285 -4.94 3.19 -11.51
C VAL A 285 -6.21 4.03 -11.44
N PHE A 286 -6.28 4.92 -10.46
CA PHE A 286 -7.40 5.81 -10.22
C PHE A 286 -6.89 7.22 -9.94
N ASP A 287 -7.50 8.20 -10.61
CA ASP A 287 -7.31 9.62 -10.30
C ASP A 287 -7.90 9.98 -8.93
N ASN A 288 -7.67 11.21 -8.49
CA ASN A 288 -8.18 11.75 -7.23
C ASN A 288 -9.70 11.52 -7.04
N ASP A 289 -10.50 11.70 -8.08
CA ASP A 289 -11.95 11.50 -8.01
C ASP A 289 -12.35 10.02 -8.05
N GLY A 290 -11.57 9.18 -8.74
CA GLY A 290 -11.71 7.72 -8.66
C GLY A 290 -11.41 7.18 -7.25
N VAL A 291 -10.35 7.68 -6.61
CA VAL A 291 -10.01 7.34 -5.22
C VAL A 291 -11.11 7.81 -4.24
N ARG A 292 -11.66 9.01 -4.46
CA ARG A 292 -12.83 9.51 -3.70
C ARG A 292 -14.07 8.65 -3.91
N TRP A 293 -14.32 8.15 -5.12
CA TRP A 293 -15.41 7.22 -5.38
C TRP A 293 -15.21 5.89 -4.62
N VAL A 294 -14.02 5.27 -4.70
CA VAL A 294 -13.73 3.99 -4.00
C VAL A 294 -13.93 4.11 -2.48
N GLY A 295 -13.56 5.25 -1.87
CA GLY A 295 -13.78 5.48 -0.44
C GLY A 295 -15.25 5.67 -0.04
N SER A 296 -16.13 6.07 -0.98
CA SER A 296 -17.56 6.29 -0.75
C SER A 296 -18.40 5.02 -0.85
N ILE A 297 -17.76 3.87 -1.13
CA ILE A 297 -18.42 2.56 -1.17
C ILE A 297 -18.72 2.11 0.26
N GLU A 298 -19.92 2.43 0.73
CA GLU A 298 -20.46 1.96 2.01
C GLU A 298 -20.52 0.42 2.05
N GLY A 299 -20.25 -0.18 3.21
CA GLY A 299 -20.25 -1.64 3.40
C GLY A 299 -19.15 -2.41 2.65
N GLY A 300 -18.27 -1.74 1.89
CA GLY A 300 -17.17 -2.38 1.17
C GLY A 300 -17.62 -3.48 0.22
N ARG A 301 -16.96 -4.65 0.26
CA ARG A 301 -17.29 -5.78 -0.61
C ARG A 301 -18.71 -6.30 -0.38
N ASP A 302 -19.20 -6.27 0.86
CA ASP A 302 -20.53 -6.79 1.18
C ASP A 302 -21.63 -5.77 0.84
N GLY A 303 -21.32 -4.46 0.86
CA GLY A 303 -22.14 -3.43 0.23
C GLY A 303 -22.28 -3.62 -1.29
N LEU A 304 -21.18 -3.86 -2.01
CA LEU A 304 -21.23 -4.18 -3.46
C LEU A 304 -22.00 -5.47 -3.75
N ARG A 305 -21.89 -6.49 -2.90
CA ARG A 305 -22.70 -7.72 -3.01
C ARG A 305 -24.18 -7.44 -2.79
N ALA A 306 -24.53 -6.62 -1.79
CA ALA A 306 -25.91 -6.20 -1.55
C ALA A 306 -26.47 -5.40 -2.75
N GLN A 307 -25.67 -4.51 -3.35
CA GLN A 307 -26.05 -3.80 -4.58
C GLN A 307 -26.29 -4.75 -5.76
N LEU A 308 -25.45 -5.77 -5.96
CA LEU A 308 -25.66 -6.80 -6.98
C LEU A 308 -26.93 -7.63 -6.73
N VAL A 309 -27.17 -8.05 -5.49
CA VAL A 309 -28.40 -8.76 -5.09
C VAL A 309 -29.63 -7.88 -5.32
N HIS A 310 -29.57 -6.60 -4.96
CA HIS A 310 -30.65 -5.63 -5.18
C HIS A 310 -30.89 -5.36 -6.67
N MET A 311 -29.86 -5.27 -7.51
CA MET A 311 -30.02 -5.16 -8.97
C MET A 311 -30.70 -6.41 -9.57
N LEU A 312 -30.33 -7.60 -9.11
CA LEU A 312 -30.95 -8.86 -9.54
C LEU A 312 -32.41 -8.97 -9.06
N GLN A 313 -32.69 -8.57 -7.81
CA GLN A 313 -34.05 -8.50 -7.27
C GLN A 313 -34.91 -7.49 -8.03
N ASN A 314 -34.38 -6.30 -8.34
CA ASN A 314 -35.10 -5.28 -9.11
C ASN A 314 -35.36 -5.69 -10.55
N ALA A 315 -34.49 -6.47 -11.18
CA ALA A 315 -34.78 -7.06 -12.50
C ALA A 315 -35.96 -8.05 -12.43
N GLY A 316 -36.04 -8.87 -11.37
CA GLY A 316 -37.19 -9.73 -11.11
C GLY A 316 -38.48 -8.95 -10.83
N LEU A 317 -38.41 -7.94 -9.95
CA LEU A 317 -39.53 -7.06 -9.60
C LEU A 317 -40.01 -6.22 -10.80
N GLY A 318 -39.12 -5.85 -11.71
CA GLY A 318 -39.45 -5.20 -12.99
C GLY A 318 -40.30 -6.08 -13.89
N LEU A 319 -39.98 -7.38 -14.01
CA LEU A 319 -40.79 -8.34 -14.77
C LEU A 319 -42.15 -8.59 -14.12
N THR A 320 -42.20 -8.75 -12.79
CA THR A 320 -43.49 -8.94 -12.10
C THR A 320 -44.35 -7.69 -12.12
N SER A 321 -43.78 -6.48 -12.00
CA SER A 321 -44.55 -5.23 -12.09
C SER A 321 -45.02 -4.92 -13.51
N ALA A 322 -44.29 -5.35 -14.55
CA ALA A 322 -44.77 -5.29 -15.93
C ALA A 322 -45.98 -6.22 -16.16
N LEU A 323 -45.93 -7.47 -15.67
CA LEU A 323 -47.06 -8.40 -15.73
C LEU A 323 -48.26 -7.95 -14.87
N GLU A 324 -48.01 -7.54 -13.64
CA GLU A 324 -49.04 -7.04 -12.73
C GLU A 324 -49.65 -5.72 -13.26
N GLY A 325 -48.85 -4.89 -13.93
CA GLY A 325 -49.29 -3.65 -14.57
C GLY A 325 -50.35 -3.87 -15.66
N THR A 326 -50.28 -4.96 -16.43
CA THR A 326 -51.35 -5.31 -17.39
C THR A 326 -52.61 -5.83 -16.69
N GLY A 327 -52.46 -6.58 -15.59
CA GLY A 327 -53.60 -6.98 -14.77
C GLY A 327 -54.30 -5.79 -14.10
N LYS A 328 -53.51 -4.87 -13.53
CA LYS A 328 -54.00 -3.64 -12.90
C LYS A 328 -54.64 -2.69 -13.90
N SER A 329 -54.10 -2.51 -15.11
CA SER A 329 -54.70 -1.62 -16.11
C SER A 329 -56.05 -2.14 -16.61
N VAL A 330 -56.20 -3.46 -16.80
CA VAL A 330 -57.50 -4.09 -17.11
C VAL A 330 -58.47 -3.94 -15.94
N TRP A 331 -58.01 -4.13 -14.70
CA TRP A 331 -58.85 -3.93 -13.52
C TRP A 331 -59.33 -2.47 -13.38
N PHE A 332 -58.44 -1.48 -13.52
CA PHE A 332 -58.81 -0.07 -13.49
C PHE A 332 -59.76 0.32 -14.64
N ALA A 333 -59.63 -0.29 -15.82
CA ALA A 333 -60.56 -0.05 -16.92
C ALA A 333 -61.95 -0.65 -16.66
N LEU A 334 -62.02 -1.84 -16.04
CA LEU A 334 -63.28 -2.47 -15.65
C LEU A 334 -63.96 -1.71 -14.49
N GLU A 335 -63.20 -1.32 -13.46
CA GLU A 335 -63.75 -0.57 -12.33
C GLU A 335 -64.13 0.86 -12.75
N GLY A 336 -63.36 1.51 -13.62
CA GLY A 336 -63.73 2.81 -14.19
C GLY A 336 -65.00 2.76 -15.06
N ARG A 337 -65.21 1.67 -15.81
CA ARG A 337 -66.48 1.44 -16.52
C ARG A 337 -67.62 1.15 -15.55
N ARG A 338 -67.34 0.45 -14.46
CA ARG A 338 -68.31 0.17 -13.40
C ARG A 338 -68.75 1.47 -12.70
N THR A 339 -67.83 2.34 -12.30
CA THR A 339 -68.17 3.63 -11.69
C THR A 339 -68.95 4.51 -12.67
N MET A 340 -68.58 4.55 -13.96
CA MET A 340 -69.37 5.25 -14.98
C MET A 340 -70.80 4.72 -15.09
N LEU A 341 -71.01 3.41 -15.02
CA LEU A 341 -72.36 2.82 -15.02
C LEU A 341 -73.12 3.05 -13.70
N GLU A 342 -72.44 3.08 -12.55
CA GLU A 342 -73.04 3.43 -11.25
C GLU A 342 -73.41 4.92 -11.18
N ASP A 343 -72.67 5.80 -11.86
CA ASP A 343 -72.96 7.24 -11.99
C ASP A 343 -74.05 7.52 -13.03
N GLU A 344 -74.01 6.88 -14.20
CA GLU A 344 -75.09 6.93 -15.21
C GLU A 344 -76.41 6.38 -14.67
N ALA A 345 -76.37 5.31 -13.85
CA ALA A 345 -77.55 4.75 -13.19
C ALA A 345 -78.11 5.62 -12.05
N LYS A 346 -77.34 6.56 -11.50
CA LYS A 346 -77.82 7.54 -10.50
C LYS A 346 -78.54 8.73 -11.12
N GLY A 347 -78.18 9.12 -12.34
CA GLY A 347 -78.85 10.19 -13.09
C GLY A 347 -78.70 11.61 -12.49
N PRO A 348 -79.14 12.65 -13.21
CA PRO A 348 -78.92 14.04 -12.82
C PRO A 348 -80.01 14.59 -11.87
N GLU A 349 -80.08 14.13 -10.63
CA GLU A 349 -81.03 14.68 -9.62
C GLU A 349 -80.43 15.69 -8.63
N GLU A 350 -79.10 15.84 -8.51
CA GLU A 350 -78.46 16.75 -7.53
C GLU A 350 -77.95 18.09 -8.12
N THR A 351 -78.73 18.74 -8.99
CA THR A 351 -78.50 20.15 -9.40
C THR A 351 -79.74 21.06 -9.30
N LYS A 352 -80.76 20.68 -8.51
CA LYS A 352 -81.92 21.54 -8.19
C LYS A 352 -82.37 21.43 -6.72
N LYS A 353 -81.58 22.02 -5.83
CA LYS A 353 -81.79 22.44 -4.42
C LYS A 353 -80.40 22.88 -3.95
N GLU A 354 -80.12 24.07 -3.42
CA GLU A 354 -80.92 25.20 -2.90
C GLU A 354 -80.35 26.52 -3.50
N GLY A 355 -81.03 27.66 -3.48
CA GLY A 355 -82.25 28.03 -2.75
C GLY A 355 -81.95 29.15 -1.77
#